data_AF-A0A7K3WGF0-F1
#
_entry.id   AF-A0A7K3WGF0-F1
#
_cell.length_a   1.000
_cell.length_b   1.000
_cell.length_c   1.000
_cell.angle_alpha   90.00
_cell.angle_beta   90.00
_cell.angle_gamma   90.00
#
_symmetry.space_group_name_H-M   'P 1'
#
loop_
_entity.id
_entity.type
_entity.pdbx_description
1 polymer ?
#
loop_
_entity_poly.entity_id
_entity_poly.type
_entity_poly.pdbx_seq_one_letter_code
_entity_poly.pdbx_strand_id
1 'polypeptide(L)'
;MRNHASHSVVCNAPAATVHDLISRTSEWPRLLGPCEAVTVLESDGPTELVEITARLQGVGMSWQSRRTVRPEVLGVDAELVRPMPLVASMRTTWRVVAVNDEQCVLLLEHDYRLCDDITGLVDGVHTRAEAARFIAASIDVNSERELADFKAAAERAGAPSGRDRALRHSIVCAAPADEVYAVVRNAANWPLIFDACVAATRVGGDDTTELVRIDALQDGATISWETRRHYTDAIRRIEYELPVPMPFLESMSGQWRVIPLTADRCLLTVDRRWRLLADVTGIRPGVNTVDQAAEVVDGFVDGNAEAEMLAIRDFAENRSAALATVVVRATLPHPPDEVLAALFPLVGTADLLTGRPAGTVRYQDAVHDELVAQPRGEAALRVVRTRDERSLSIDVCQPGPPRGIAARWGRWRVRATPGGSEVVARQSARVDAGALAAAADRADVPEKKRRLRELLERDSRATLDACARALVEPPPARPRLDAAQAGEAVLEAAGV
;
A
#
# COMPACT_ATOMS: atom_id res chain seq x y z
N MET A 1 26.38 15.26 15.38
CA MET A 1 26.06 13.83 15.13
C MET A 1 25.76 13.66 13.66
N ARG A 2 26.25 12.60 13.02
CA ARG A 2 25.93 12.26 11.62
C ARG A 2 24.75 11.30 11.63
N ASN A 3 23.71 11.61 10.87
CA ASN A 3 22.51 10.78 10.72
C ASN A 3 22.54 10.10 9.34
N HIS A 4 21.90 8.94 9.24
CA HIS A 4 21.82 8.16 8.02
C HIS A 4 20.39 7.63 7.82
N ALA A 5 19.92 7.62 6.58
CA ALA A 5 18.65 7.00 6.18
C ALA A 5 18.83 6.33 4.80
N SER A 6 18.20 5.17 4.61
CA SER A 6 18.30 4.39 3.38
C SER A 6 16.93 3.82 3.02
N HIS A 7 16.55 4.03 1.76
CA HIS A 7 15.30 3.56 1.18
C HIS A 7 15.58 2.85 -0.13
N SER A 8 14.72 1.91 -0.49
CA SER A 8 14.85 1.19 -1.75
C SER A 8 13.50 0.77 -2.29
N VAL A 9 13.41 0.68 -3.62
CA VAL A 9 12.25 0.11 -4.30
C VAL A 9 12.70 -0.79 -5.44
N VAL A 10 11.94 -1.85 -5.69
CA VAL A 10 12.12 -2.69 -6.88
C VAL A 10 11.36 -2.06 -8.05
N CYS A 11 12.04 -1.86 -9.17
CA CYS A 11 11.46 -1.38 -10.42
C CYS A 11 11.45 -2.52 -11.44
N ASN A 12 10.29 -2.81 -12.03
CA ASN A 12 10.13 -3.76 -13.13
C ASN A 12 10.46 -3.08 -14.47
N ALA A 13 11.67 -2.55 -14.54
CA ALA A 13 12.21 -1.87 -15.70
C ALA A 13 13.73 -2.13 -15.79
N PRO A 14 14.32 -2.02 -16.99
CA PRO A 14 15.76 -2.06 -17.15
C PRO A 14 16.45 -0.98 -16.30
N ALA A 15 17.62 -1.32 -15.74
CA ALA A 15 18.37 -0.40 -14.87
C ALA A 15 18.71 0.93 -15.57
N ALA A 16 19.00 0.89 -16.88
CA ALA A 16 19.25 2.07 -17.69
C ALA A 16 18.05 3.03 -17.72
N THR A 17 16.83 2.51 -17.88
CA THR A 17 15.59 3.32 -17.90
C THR A 17 15.39 4.07 -16.58
N VAL A 18 15.65 3.41 -15.45
CA VAL A 18 15.55 4.04 -14.13
C VAL A 18 16.68 5.05 -13.92
N HIS A 19 17.90 4.72 -14.32
CA HIS A 19 19.04 5.63 -14.26
C HIS A 19 18.80 6.92 -15.06
N ASP A 20 18.23 6.80 -16.26
CA ASP A 20 17.91 7.93 -17.13
C ASP A 20 16.81 8.82 -16.51
N LEU A 21 15.87 8.25 -15.74
CA LEU A 21 14.85 9.03 -15.03
C LEU A 21 15.45 9.82 -13.86
N ILE A 22 16.29 9.19 -13.03
CA ILE A 22 16.90 9.90 -11.88
C ILE A 22 17.91 10.96 -12.32
N SER A 23 18.50 10.81 -13.51
CA SER A 23 19.46 11.75 -14.08
C SER A 23 18.82 13.02 -14.66
N ARG A 24 17.52 13.00 -15.02
CA ARG A 24 16.81 14.12 -15.68
C ARG A 24 16.12 15.03 -14.68
N THR A 25 16.91 15.84 -13.98
CA THR A 25 16.45 16.75 -12.91
C THR A 25 15.41 17.77 -13.34
N SER A 26 15.51 18.27 -14.56
CA SER A 26 14.53 19.19 -15.13
C SER A 26 13.13 18.57 -15.29
N GLU A 27 13.02 17.25 -15.33
CA GLU A 27 11.73 16.54 -15.40
C GLU A 27 11.16 16.21 -14.03
N TRP A 28 11.92 16.38 -12.94
CA TRP A 28 11.49 16.01 -11.59
C TRP A 28 10.18 16.65 -11.14
N PRO A 29 9.87 17.93 -11.42
CA PRO A 29 8.58 18.51 -11.04
C PRO A 29 7.37 17.83 -11.70
N ARG A 30 7.57 17.18 -12.86
CA ARG A 30 6.54 16.39 -13.54
C ARG A 30 6.49 14.96 -13.00
N LEU A 31 7.63 14.40 -12.60
CA LEU A 31 7.76 13.01 -12.19
C LEU A 31 7.43 12.80 -10.72
N LEU A 32 7.92 13.67 -9.84
CA LEU A 32 7.95 13.48 -8.39
C LEU A 32 6.90 14.37 -7.73
N GLY A 33 5.94 13.75 -7.04
CA GLY A 33 4.88 14.46 -6.33
C GLY A 33 5.36 15.51 -5.32
N PRO A 34 6.44 15.28 -4.54
CA PRO A 34 6.94 16.27 -3.60
C PRO A 34 7.71 17.43 -4.24
N CYS A 35 8.19 17.27 -5.47
CA CYS A 35 9.04 18.24 -6.15
C CYS A 35 8.19 19.31 -6.84
N GLU A 36 8.26 20.55 -6.37
CA GLU A 36 7.44 21.64 -6.91
C GLU A 36 8.13 22.36 -8.07
N ALA A 37 9.44 22.56 -7.97
CA ALA A 37 10.23 23.20 -9.02
C ALA A 37 11.70 22.75 -8.95
N VAL A 38 12.34 22.71 -10.12
CA VAL A 38 13.78 22.54 -10.27
C VAL A 38 14.29 23.55 -11.27
N THR A 39 15.35 24.28 -10.91
CA THR A 39 16.09 25.16 -11.80
C THR A 39 17.54 24.69 -11.89
N VAL A 40 18.02 24.38 -13.09
CA VAL A 40 19.44 24.09 -13.33
C VAL A 40 20.18 25.43 -13.44
N LEU A 41 21.05 25.71 -12.47
CA LEU A 41 21.82 26.96 -12.38
C LEU A 41 23.12 26.87 -13.17
N GLU A 42 23.79 25.72 -13.09
CA GLU A 42 25.02 25.42 -13.82
C GLU A 42 24.98 23.97 -14.29
N SER A 43 25.57 23.68 -15.45
CA SER A 43 25.72 22.32 -15.97
C SER A 43 27.04 22.19 -16.71
N ASP A 44 27.83 21.18 -16.34
CA ASP A 44 29.10 20.81 -16.96
C ASP A 44 29.12 19.28 -17.15
N GLY A 45 28.48 18.81 -18.22
CA GLY A 45 28.40 17.39 -18.57
C GLY A 45 27.75 16.55 -17.45
N PRO A 46 28.51 15.68 -16.74
CA PRO A 46 27.96 14.87 -15.67
C PRO A 46 27.61 15.67 -14.41
N THR A 47 28.09 16.90 -14.25
CA THR A 47 27.85 17.70 -13.03
C THR A 47 26.85 18.81 -13.27
N GLU A 48 25.95 19.03 -12.30
CA GLU A 48 24.96 20.10 -12.32
C GLU A 48 24.87 20.78 -10.96
N LEU A 49 24.68 22.10 -10.94
CA LEU A 49 24.21 22.83 -9.77
C LEU A 49 22.73 23.10 -9.97
N VAL A 50 21.89 22.56 -9.10
CA VAL A 50 20.43 22.70 -9.19
C VAL A 50 19.88 23.39 -7.95
N GLU A 51 18.89 24.25 -8.15
CA GLU A 51 18.01 24.73 -7.10
C GLU A 51 16.72 23.92 -7.15
N ILE A 52 16.37 23.29 -6.03
CA ILE A 52 15.20 22.43 -5.88
C ILE A 52 14.29 23.07 -4.86
N THR A 53 13.00 23.16 -5.20
CA THR A 53 11.93 23.50 -4.28
C THR A 53 11.02 22.29 -4.14
N ALA A 54 10.87 21.81 -2.91
CA ALA A 54 10.02 20.67 -2.61
C ALA A 54 9.19 20.92 -1.36
N ARG A 55 8.05 20.23 -1.26
CA ARG A 55 7.18 20.28 -0.09
C ARG A 55 7.57 19.19 0.89
N LEU A 56 8.35 19.56 1.90
CA LEU A 56 8.74 18.65 2.98
C LEU A 56 7.76 18.81 4.14
N GLN A 57 6.97 17.76 4.36
CA GLN A 57 6.10 17.69 5.53
C GLN A 57 5.15 18.92 5.63
N GLY A 58 4.57 19.32 4.49
CA GLY A 58 3.68 20.47 4.34
C GLY A 58 4.39 21.82 4.16
N VAL A 59 5.67 21.91 4.49
CA VAL A 59 6.48 23.13 4.41
C VAL A 59 7.24 23.15 3.08
N GLY A 60 7.05 24.21 2.29
CA GLY A 60 7.86 24.45 1.10
C GLY A 60 9.29 24.82 1.49
N MET A 61 10.27 24.05 1.01
CA MET A 61 11.68 24.30 1.27
C MET A 61 12.43 24.36 -0.05
N SER A 62 13.38 25.30 -0.14
CA SER A 62 14.27 25.45 -1.28
C SER A 62 15.72 25.29 -0.85
N TRP A 63 16.49 24.60 -1.67
CA TRP A 63 17.93 24.42 -1.44
C TRP A 63 18.67 24.30 -2.76
N GLN A 64 20.00 24.41 -2.69
CA GLN A 64 20.85 24.17 -3.85
C GLN A 64 21.70 22.94 -3.60
N SER A 65 21.75 22.05 -4.59
CA SER A 65 22.57 20.85 -4.57
C SER A 65 23.47 20.81 -5.79
N ARG A 66 24.74 20.46 -5.57
CA ARG A 66 25.62 20.04 -6.65
C ARG A 66 25.50 18.54 -6.80
N ARG A 67 25.23 18.09 -8.01
CA ARG A 67 25.03 16.69 -8.33
C ARG A 67 26.00 16.25 -9.41
N THR A 68 26.39 14.99 -9.36
CA THR A 68 27.21 14.35 -10.38
C THR A 68 26.52 13.06 -10.78
N VAL A 69 26.10 12.96 -12.04
CA VAL A 69 25.62 11.74 -12.68
C VAL A 69 26.82 10.83 -12.90
N ARG A 70 26.68 9.56 -12.52
CA ARG A 70 27.72 8.53 -12.51
C ARG A 70 27.25 7.32 -13.33
N PRO A 71 27.26 7.41 -14.68
CA PRO A 71 26.76 6.32 -15.53
C PRO A 71 27.49 5.00 -15.32
N GLU A 72 28.76 5.05 -14.92
CA GLU A 72 29.62 3.89 -14.70
C GLU A 72 29.21 3.02 -13.50
N VAL A 73 28.43 3.59 -12.57
CA VAL A 73 27.84 2.86 -11.43
C VAL A 73 26.31 2.95 -11.40
N LEU A 74 25.70 3.39 -12.51
CA LEU A 74 24.25 3.67 -12.63
C LEU A 74 23.73 4.46 -11.41
N GLY A 75 24.39 5.57 -11.12
CA GLY A 75 24.11 6.34 -9.91
C GLY A 75 24.15 7.84 -10.10
N VAL A 76 23.68 8.55 -9.07
CA VAL A 76 23.83 10.00 -8.95
C VAL A 76 24.29 10.31 -7.54
N ASP A 77 25.35 11.09 -7.42
CA ASP A 77 25.83 11.64 -6.15
C ASP A 77 25.37 13.08 -6.06
N ALA A 78 24.84 13.49 -4.92
CA ALA A 78 24.37 14.85 -4.68
C ALA A 78 24.87 15.37 -3.34
N GLU A 79 25.34 16.60 -3.31
CA GLU A 79 25.78 17.28 -2.09
C GLU A 79 25.08 18.63 -1.96
N LEU A 80 24.65 18.94 -0.75
CA LEU A 80 23.99 20.20 -0.40
C LEU A 80 25.03 21.34 -0.44
N VAL A 81 24.77 22.34 -1.27
CA VAL A 81 25.64 23.54 -1.41
C VAL A 81 25.06 24.71 -0.62
N ARG A 82 23.77 24.98 -0.80
CA ARG A 82 23.04 25.94 0.03
C ARG A 82 22.13 25.16 0.98
N PRO A 83 22.32 25.29 2.31
CA PRO A 83 21.58 24.50 3.27
C PRO A 83 20.08 24.84 3.26
N MET A 84 19.25 23.82 3.45
CA MET A 84 17.84 23.97 3.81
C MET A 84 17.70 24.18 5.33
N PRO A 85 16.59 24.76 5.82
CA PRO A 85 16.34 24.90 7.25
C PRO A 85 16.59 23.59 8.03
N LEU A 86 17.18 23.71 9.22
CA LEU A 86 17.58 22.62 10.12
C LEU A 86 18.72 21.70 9.65
N VAL A 87 19.13 21.72 8.37
CA VAL A 87 20.14 20.80 7.82
C VAL A 87 21.41 21.54 7.43
N ALA A 88 22.49 21.29 8.19
CA ALA A 88 23.79 21.92 7.96
C ALA A 88 24.53 21.34 6.76
N SER A 89 24.37 20.04 6.51
CA SER A 89 25.00 19.34 5.37
C SER A 89 24.20 18.10 5.04
N MET A 90 24.09 17.75 3.76
CA MET A 90 23.48 16.52 3.29
C MET A 90 24.21 16.01 2.07
N ARG A 91 24.46 14.70 2.05
CA ARG A 91 24.82 13.94 0.86
C ARG A 91 23.68 12.99 0.55
N THR A 92 23.22 13.01 -0.69
CA THR A 92 22.20 12.11 -1.20
C THR A 92 22.83 11.25 -2.28
N THR A 93 22.59 9.94 -2.21
CA THR A 93 23.16 8.98 -3.16
C THR A 93 22.04 8.14 -3.75
N TRP A 94 21.95 8.15 -5.07
CA TRP A 94 21.07 7.27 -5.83
C TRP A 94 21.90 6.16 -6.47
N ARG A 95 21.44 4.91 -6.39
CA ARG A 95 22.06 3.77 -7.08
C ARG A 95 21.00 2.89 -7.70
N VAL A 96 21.22 2.47 -8.94
CA VAL A 96 20.39 1.48 -9.62
C VAL A 96 21.17 0.19 -9.72
N VAL A 97 20.73 -0.84 -9.01
CA VAL A 97 21.34 -2.16 -9.01
C VAL A 97 20.51 -3.07 -9.89
N ALA A 98 21.07 -3.51 -11.02
CA ALA A 98 20.40 -4.48 -11.88
C ALA A 98 20.22 -5.82 -11.14
N VAL A 99 19.00 -6.34 -11.16
CA VAL A 99 18.67 -7.71 -10.73
C VAL A 99 18.74 -8.64 -11.94
N ASN A 100 18.22 -8.19 -13.08
CA ASN A 100 18.32 -8.79 -14.41
C ASN A 100 18.04 -7.72 -15.49
N ASP A 101 17.93 -8.12 -16.75
CA ASP A 101 17.72 -7.19 -17.89
C ASP A 101 16.41 -6.38 -17.81
N GLU A 102 15.43 -6.87 -17.05
CA GLU A 102 14.08 -6.31 -16.95
C GLU A 102 13.73 -5.83 -15.52
N GLN A 103 14.66 -5.93 -14.57
CA GLN A 103 14.45 -5.56 -13.17
C GLN A 103 15.68 -4.92 -12.55
N CYS A 104 15.43 -3.93 -11.72
CA CYS A 104 16.46 -3.33 -10.88
C CYS A 104 15.91 -2.91 -9.51
N VAL A 105 16.82 -2.65 -8.58
CA VAL A 105 16.54 -1.99 -7.32
C VAL A 105 17.06 -0.56 -7.42
N LEU A 106 16.19 0.41 -7.18
CA LEU A 106 16.57 1.81 -6.99
C LEU A 106 16.77 2.05 -5.49
N LEU A 107 17.99 2.43 -5.11
CA LEU A 107 18.37 2.77 -3.75
C LEU A 107 18.55 4.29 -3.63
N LEU A 108 18.09 4.83 -2.51
CA LEU A 108 18.20 6.23 -2.13
C LEU A 108 18.74 6.32 -0.70
N GLU A 109 19.92 6.90 -0.55
CA GLU A 109 20.61 7.05 0.73
C GLU A 109 20.86 8.52 1.05
N HIS A 110 20.70 8.87 2.33
CA HIS A 110 20.94 10.20 2.87
C HIS A 110 21.92 10.13 4.03
N ASP A 111 23.01 10.88 3.94
CA ASP A 111 23.91 11.16 5.06
C ASP A 111 23.85 12.64 5.40
N TYR A 112 23.39 13.00 6.59
CA TYR A 112 23.17 14.40 6.92
C TYR A 112 23.57 14.80 8.33
N ARG A 113 23.73 16.10 8.53
CA ARG A 113 23.97 16.73 9.84
C ARG A 113 22.98 17.86 10.04
N LEU A 114 22.45 17.96 11.24
CA LEU A 114 21.57 19.06 11.63
C LEU A 114 22.39 20.28 12.02
N CYS A 115 21.80 21.47 11.82
CA CYS A 115 22.31 22.72 12.37
C CYS A 115 22.48 22.61 13.90
N ASP A 116 23.44 23.39 14.43
CA ASP A 116 23.66 23.45 15.87
C ASP A 116 22.67 24.41 16.55
N ASP A 117 22.38 25.55 15.92
CA ASP A 117 21.26 26.41 16.27
C ASP A 117 20.07 26.14 15.34
N ILE A 118 18.94 25.82 15.95
CA ILE A 118 17.71 25.39 15.27
C ILE A 118 16.50 26.27 15.62
N THR A 119 16.66 27.19 16.57
CA THR A 119 15.55 27.98 17.11
C THR A 119 15.03 28.94 16.05
N GLY A 120 13.74 28.90 15.76
CA GLY A 120 13.11 29.82 14.81
C GLY A 120 13.43 29.52 13.33
N LEU A 121 14.09 28.40 13.03
CA LEU A 121 14.31 27.98 11.64
C LEU A 121 13.06 27.37 11.00
N VAL A 122 12.22 26.70 11.80
CA VAL A 122 10.95 26.11 11.38
C VAL A 122 9.94 26.26 12.52
N ASP A 123 8.73 26.72 12.20
CA ASP A 123 7.65 26.86 13.19
C ASP A 123 7.30 25.51 13.84
N GLY A 124 7.16 25.51 15.17
CA GLY A 124 6.88 24.31 15.96
C GLY A 124 8.07 23.38 16.18
N VAL A 125 9.28 23.76 15.73
CA VAL A 125 10.52 23.02 16.01
C VAL A 125 11.43 23.90 16.88
N HIS A 126 11.58 23.52 18.15
CA HIS A 126 12.29 24.34 19.15
C HIS A 126 13.53 23.65 19.71
N THR A 127 13.60 22.32 19.64
CA THR A 127 14.69 21.52 20.19
C THR A 127 15.37 20.66 19.14
N ARG A 128 16.68 20.37 19.32
CA ARG A 128 17.44 19.58 18.34
C ARG A 128 16.85 18.17 18.16
N ALA A 129 16.20 17.64 19.19
CA ALA A 129 15.47 16.38 19.13
C ALA A 129 14.20 16.47 18.26
N GLU A 130 13.45 17.58 18.34
CA GLU A 130 12.34 17.85 17.41
C GLU A 130 12.83 18.01 15.98
N ALA A 131 13.93 18.75 15.77
CA ALA A 131 14.53 18.90 14.44
C ALA A 131 14.97 17.54 13.85
N ALA A 132 15.57 16.67 14.68
CA ALA A 132 15.95 15.32 14.26
C ALA A 132 14.75 14.48 13.85
N ARG A 133 13.67 14.46 14.66
CA ARG A 133 12.44 13.75 14.33
C ARG A 133 11.77 14.32 13.07
N PHE A 134 11.72 15.64 12.94
CA PHE A 134 11.14 16.32 11.79
C PHE A 134 11.89 15.94 10.51
N ILE A 135 13.22 16.07 10.49
CA ILE A 135 14.01 15.78 9.29
C ILE A 135 14.01 14.29 8.95
N ALA A 136 14.11 13.40 9.95
CA ALA A 136 14.02 11.96 9.70
C ALA A 136 12.68 11.59 9.05
N ALA A 137 11.55 12.03 9.64
CA ALA A 137 10.24 11.80 9.05
C ALA A 137 10.10 12.44 7.66
N SER A 138 10.64 13.66 7.45
CA SER A 138 10.67 14.31 6.13
C SER A 138 11.37 13.45 5.09
N ILE A 139 12.56 12.95 5.42
CA ILE A 139 13.34 12.09 4.53
C ILE A 139 12.57 10.81 4.23
N ASP A 140 12.00 10.16 5.24
CA ASP A 140 11.29 8.88 5.06
C ASP A 140 10.09 9.03 4.11
N VAL A 141 9.19 9.96 4.40
CA VAL A 141 7.99 10.20 3.59
C VAL A 141 8.34 10.64 2.18
N ASN A 142 9.32 11.54 2.04
CA ASN A 142 9.75 12.05 0.74
C ASN A 142 10.41 10.94 -0.10
N SER A 143 11.33 10.19 0.51
CA SER A 143 12.06 9.10 -0.15
C SER A 143 11.12 8.01 -0.63
N GLU A 144 10.17 7.56 0.21
CA GLU A 144 9.16 6.57 -0.18
C GLU A 144 8.34 7.05 -1.38
N ARG A 145 7.96 8.33 -1.39
CA ARG A 145 7.15 8.89 -2.46
C ARG A 145 7.94 9.04 -3.76
N GLU A 146 9.14 9.59 -3.70
CA GLU A 146 10.01 9.76 -4.87
C GLU A 146 10.34 8.41 -5.52
N LEU A 147 10.69 7.41 -4.72
CA LEU A 147 10.97 6.07 -5.21
C LEU A 147 9.74 5.44 -5.87
N ALA A 148 8.55 5.60 -5.29
CA ALA A 148 7.30 5.11 -5.88
C ALA A 148 6.99 5.81 -7.21
N ASP A 149 7.21 7.13 -7.29
CA ASP A 149 6.98 7.92 -8.49
C ASP A 149 7.96 7.55 -9.62
N PHE A 150 9.25 7.36 -9.31
CA PHE A 150 10.24 6.86 -10.27
C PHE A 150 9.93 5.46 -10.76
N LYS A 151 9.56 4.54 -9.85
CA LYS A 151 9.11 3.19 -10.21
C LYS A 151 7.95 3.27 -11.21
N ALA A 152 6.92 4.03 -10.88
CA ALA A 152 5.73 4.14 -11.73
C ALA A 152 6.06 4.76 -13.10
N ALA A 153 6.95 5.74 -13.16
CA ALA A 153 7.41 6.32 -14.43
C ALA A 153 8.20 5.31 -15.28
N ALA A 154 9.11 4.56 -14.66
CA ALA A 154 9.93 3.56 -15.35
C ALA A 154 9.07 2.41 -15.90
N GLU A 155 8.10 1.93 -15.12
CA GLU A 155 7.23 0.82 -15.51
C GLU A 155 6.24 1.22 -16.61
N ARG A 156 5.74 2.46 -16.58
CA ARG A 156 4.92 3.00 -17.69
C ARG A 156 5.70 3.12 -19.00
N ALA A 157 6.97 3.49 -18.94
CA ALA A 157 7.80 3.63 -20.14
C ALA A 157 8.02 2.28 -20.86
N GLY A 158 7.94 1.16 -20.13
CA GLY A 158 8.03 -0.20 -20.67
C GLY A 158 6.69 -0.89 -20.89
N ALA A 159 5.55 -0.20 -20.72
CA ALA A 159 4.24 -0.82 -20.79
C ALA A 159 3.98 -1.41 -22.20
N PRO A 160 3.57 -2.70 -22.28
CA PRO A 160 3.34 -3.36 -23.56
C PRO A 160 2.18 -2.75 -24.34
N SER A 161 2.30 -2.67 -25.66
CA SER A 161 1.23 -2.25 -26.58
C SER A 161 0.77 -3.41 -27.46
N GLY A 162 -0.46 -3.34 -27.99
CA GLY A 162 -0.98 -4.34 -28.95
C GLY A 162 -1.93 -5.37 -28.31
N ARG A 163 -1.80 -6.66 -28.62
CA ARG A 163 -2.62 -7.75 -28.04
C ARG A 163 -1.86 -8.66 -27.09
N ASP A 164 -0.54 -8.72 -27.23
CA ASP A 164 0.32 -9.38 -26.27
C ASP A 164 0.55 -8.43 -25.09
N ARG A 165 0.44 -8.97 -23.90
CA ARG A 165 0.58 -8.25 -22.63
C ARG A 165 1.52 -9.02 -21.74
N ALA A 166 2.26 -8.27 -20.94
CA ALA A 166 3.10 -8.81 -19.90
C ALA A 166 2.99 -7.89 -18.68
N LEU A 167 2.96 -8.49 -17.51
CA LEU A 167 2.98 -7.79 -16.24
C LEU A 167 3.94 -8.51 -15.30
N ARG A 168 4.71 -7.72 -14.56
CA ARG A 168 5.56 -8.21 -13.50
C ARG A 168 5.22 -7.48 -12.22
N HIS A 169 5.10 -8.22 -11.13
CA HIS A 169 5.06 -7.68 -9.77
C HIS A 169 6.21 -8.23 -8.96
N SER A 170 6.73 -7.41 -8.06
CA SER A 170 7.87 -7.80 -7.23
C SER A 170 7.82 -7.13 -5.88
N ILE A 171 8.16 -7.89 -4.85
CA ILE A 171 8.15 -7.41 -3.47
C ILE A 171 9.29 -8.06 -2.68
N VAL A 172 9.91 -7.27 -1.82
CA VAL A 172 10.86 -7.79 -0.84
C VAL A 172 10.08 -8.29 0.37
N CYS A 173 10.40 -9.50 0.81
CA CYS A 173 9.87 -10.10 2.03
C CYS A 173 11.00 -10.21 3.06
N ALA A 174 10.71 -9.81 4.30
CA ALA A 174 11.56 -10.06 5.47
C ALA A 174 11.36 -11.49 6.00
N ALA A 175 11.54 -12.48 5.13
CA ALA A 175 11.50 -13.89 5.45
C ALA A 175 12.51 -14.70 4.59
N PRO A 176 12.94 -15.89 5.04
CA PRO A 176 13.76 -16.79 4.24
C PRO A 176 13.05 -17.20 2.93
N ALA A 177 13.84 -17.33 1.86
CA ALA A 177 13.30 -17.67 0.52
C ALA A 177 12.57 -19.02 0.49
N ASP A 178 12.99 -20.00 1.29
CA ASP A 178 12.30 -21.29 1.45
C ASP A 178 10.87 -21.13 1.98
N GLU A 179 10.68 -20.26 2.98
CA GLU A 179 9.38 -20.05 3.62
C GLU A 179 8.41 -19.38 2.63
N VAL A 180 8.85 -18.34 1.94
CA VAL A 180 8.04 -17.66 0.92
C VAL A 180 7.75 -18.60 -0.26
N TYR A 181 8.72 -19.39 -0.71
CA TYR A 181 8.51 -20.36 -1.77
C TYR A 181 7.47 -21.42 -1.40
N ALA A 182 7.50 -21.93 -0.16
CA ALA A 182 6.55 -22.91 0.33
C ALA A 182 5.10 -22.38 0.32
N VAL A 183 4.90 -21.10 0.62
CA VAL A 183 3.59 -20.41 0.57
C VAL A 183 3.03 -20.43 -0.85
N VAL A 184 3.82 -20.07 -1.85
CA VAL A 184 3.38 -20.07 -3.24
C VAL A 184 3.21 -21.50 -3.77
N ARG A 185 4.13 -22.41 -3.44
CA ARG A 185 4.10 -23.80 -3.90
C ARG A 185 2.84 -24.54 -3.44
N ASN A 186 2.47 -24.38 -2.16
CA ASN A 186 1.35 -25.11 -1.57
C ASN A 186 0.00 -24.45 -1.86
N ALA A 187 -0.56 -24.69 -3.05
CA ALA A 187 -1.85 -24.13 -3.44
C ALA A 187 -3.00 -24.57 -2.54
N ALA A 188 -2.94 -25.74 -1.91
CA ALA A 188 -3.97 -26.18 -0.97
C ALA A 188 -4.14 -25.23 0.24
N ASN A 189 -3.10 -24.46 0.57
CA ASN A 189 -3.15 -23.45 1.63
C ASN A 189 -3.64 -22.07 1.15
N TRP A 190 -3.79 -21.86 -0.16
CA TRP A 190 -4.17 -20.56 -0.72
C TRP A 190 -5.48 -20.00 -0.19
N PRO A 191 -6.54 -20.79 0.11
CA PRO A 191 -7.74 -20.25 0.76
C PRO A 191 -7.49 -19.65 2.16
N LEU A 192 -6.39 -20.02 2.82
CA LEU A 192 -5.97 -19.41 4.09
C LEU A 192 -5.17 -18.12 3.88
N ILE A 193 -4.61 -17.91 2.70
CA ILE A 193 -3.66 -16.82 2.40
C ILE A 193 -4.33 -15.74 1.55
N PHE A 194 -4.94 -16.12 0.43
CA PHE A 194 -5.57 -15.24 -0.55
C PHE A 194 -7.05 -15.09 -0.26
N ASP A 195 -7.47 -13.88 0.06
CA ASP A 195 -8.83 -13.58 0.48
C ASP A 195 -9.89 -13.82 -0.62
N ALA A 196 -9.51 -13.68 -1.89
CA ALA A 196 -10.37 -14.02 -3.02
C ALA A 196 -10.48 -15.53 -3.24
N CYS A 197 -9.51 -16.34 -2.80
CA CYS A 197 -9.48 -17.77 -3.04
C CYS A 197 -10.42 -18.50 -2.08
N VAL A 198 -11.48 -19.10 -2.62
CA VAL A 198 -12.46 -19.90 -1.86
C VAL A 198 -11.96 -21.34 -1.72
N ALA A 199 -11.41 -21.89 -2.79
CA ALA A 199 -10.84 -23.24 -2.80
C ALA A 199 -9.70 -23.32 -3.81
N ALA A 200 -8.73 -24.19 -3.52
CA ALA A 200 -7.66 -24.55 -4.44
C ALA A 200 -7.42 -26.05 -4.31
N THR A 201 -7.87 -26.80 -5.31
CA THR A 201 -7.91 -28.25 -5.27
C THR A 201 -7.08 -28.82 -6.40
N ARG A 202 -6.18 -29.76 -6.09
CA ARG A 202 -5.49 -30.55 -7.11
C ARG A 202 -6.52 -31.46 -7.80
N VAL A 203 -6.70 -31.26 -9.09
CA VAL A 203 -7.65 -32.03 -9.93
C VAL A 203 -6.94 -32.96 -10.92
N GLY A 204 -5.62 -32.84 -11.06
CA GLY A 204 -4.83 -33.72 -11.92
C GLY A 204 -3.33 -33.44 -11.87
N GLY A 205 -2.60 -34.06 -12.79
CA GLY A 205 -1.15 -33.95 -12.92
C GLY A 205 -0.40 -35.25 -12.60
N ASP A 206 0.92 -35.18 -12.63
CA ASP A 206 1.86 -36.27 -12.36
C ASP A 206 2.93 -35.83 -11.35
N ASP A 207 4.10 -36.48 -11.34
CA ASP A 207 5.22 -36.17 -10.45
C ASP A 207 5.92 -34.85 -10.78
N THR A 208 5.72 -34.31 -11.99
CA THR A 208 6.41 -33.10 -12.51
C THR A 208 5.46 -31.94 -12.78
N THR A 209 4.16 -32.22 -12.91
CA THR A 209 3.12 -31.25 -13.21
C THR A 209 1.94 -31.39 -12.25
N GLU A 210 1.38 -30.26 -11.82
CA GLU A 210 0.16 -30.22 -11.02
C GLU A 210 -0.92 -29.43 -11.73
N LEU A 211 -2.12 -29.99 -11.85
CA LEU A 211 -3.29 -29.26 -12.30
C LEU A 211 -4.14 -28.89 -11.08
N VAL A 212 -4.24 -27.60 -10.79
CA VAL A 212 -4.99 -27.05 -9.66
C VAL A 212 -6.19 -26.29 -10.18
N ARG A 213 -7.39 -26.68 -9.75
CA ARG A 213 -8.60 -25.89 -9.89
C ARG A 213 -8.64 -24.85 -8.76
N ILE A 214 -8.77 -23.59 -9.12
CA ILE A 214 -8.92 -22.47 -8.20
C ILE A 214 -10.34 -21.95 -8.35
N ASP A 215 -11.05 -21.88 -7.24
CA ASP A 215 -12.34 -21.20 -7.13
C ASP A 215 -12.10 -19.90 -6.36
N ALA A 216 -12.51 -18.77 -6.93
CA ALA A 216 -12.35 -17.46 -6.32
C ALA A 216 -13.65 -16.65 -6.34
N LEU A 217 -13.82 -15.79 -5.34
CA LEU A 217 -14.95 -14.88 -5.26
C LEU A 217 -14.63 -13.57 -6.01
N GLN A 218 -15.41 -13.26 -7.04
CA GLN A 218 -15.33 -12.02 -7.80
C GLN A 218 -16.73 -11.40 -7.95
N ASP A 219 -16.88 -10.13 -7.58
CA ASP A 219 -18.14 -9.39 -7.67
C ASP A 219 -19.35 -10.12 -7.05
N GLY A 220 -19.11 -10.86 -5.96
CA GLY A 220 -20.13 -11.64 -5.25
C GLY A 220 -20.49 -12.98 -5.92
N ALA A 221 -19.88 -13.32 -7.05
CA ALA A 221 -20.01 -14.60 -7.72
C ALA A 221 -18.74 -15.45 -7.56
N THR A 222 -18.89 -16.77 -7.54
CA THR A 222 -17.73 -17.68 -7.60
C THR A 222 -17.35 -17.87 -9.07
N ILE A 223 -16.12 -17.54 -9.40
CA ILE A 223 -15.48 -17.86 -10.67
C ILE A 223 -14.45 -18.98 -10.44
N SER A 224 -14.19 -19.76 -11.48
CA SER A 224 -13.30 -20.91 -11.37
C SER A 224 -12.44 -21.05 -12.61
N TRP A 225 -11.18 -21.42 -12.40
CA TRP A 225 -10.26 -21.74 -13.49
C TRP A 225 -9.28 -22.83 -13.06
N GLU A 226 -8.64 -23.44 -14.04
CA GLU A 226 -7.58 -24.41 -13.79
C GLU A 226 -6.22 -23.79 -14.15
N THR A 227 -5.23 -24.10 -13.33
CA THR A 227 -3.83 -23.73 -13.57
C THR A 227 -3.00 -24.99 -13.62
N ARG A 228 -2.27 -25.19 -14.73
CA ARG A 228 -1.25 -26.22 -14.83
C ARG A 228 0.06 -25.61 -14.37
N ARG A 229 0.74 -26.27 -13.44
CA ARG A 229 1.92 -25.76 -12.73
C ARG A 229 3.08 -26.73 -12.89
N HIS A 230 4.27 -26.21 -13.14
CA HIS A 230 5.52 -26.95 -13.21
C HIS A 230 6.51 -26.39 -12.19
N TYR A 231 7.19 -27.26 -11.45
CA TYR A 231 8.06 -26.88 -10.34
C TYR A 231 9.53 -27.07 -10.68
N THR A 232 10.33 -26.05 -10.42
CA THR A 232 11.79 -26.19 -10.36
C THR A 232 12.26 -25.80 -8.97
N ASP A 233 12.04 -26.70 -8.01
CA ASP A 233 12.26 -26.48 -6.57
C ASP A 233 13.69 -25.98 -6.28
N ALA A 234 14.70 -26.52 -6.97
CA ALA A 234 16.12 -26.16 -6.82
C ALA A 234 16.42 -24.66 -7.04
N ILE A 235 15.57 -23.95 -7.78
CA ILE A 235 15.70 -22.52 -8.05
C ILE A 235 14.45 -21.72 -7.63
N ARG A 236 13.59 -22.33 -6.81
CA ARG A 236 12.36 -21.70 -6.26
C ARG A 236 11.48 -21.06 -7.34
N ARG A 237 11.32 -21.79 -8.44
CA ARG A 237 10.52 -21.37 -9.59
C ARG A 237 9.27 -22.23 -9.73
N ILE A 238 8.17 -21.59 -10.07
CA ILE A 238 6.92 -22.25 -10.44
C ILE A 238 6.46 -21.63 -11.75
N GLU A 239 6.49 -22.38 -12.83
CA GLU A 239 5.89 -21.96 -14.10
C GLU A 239 4.44 -22.39 -14.12
N TYR A 240 3.56 -21.58 -14.69
CA TYR A 240 2.16 -21.95 -14.80
C TYR A 240 1.52 -21.44 -16.09
N GLU A 241 0.45 -22.12 -16.50
CA GLU A 241 -0.42 -21.74 -17.60
C GLU A 241 -1.88 -22.02 -17.26
N LEU A 242 -2.79 -21.29 -17.89
CA LEU A 242 -4.22 -21.59 -17.85
C LEU A 242 -4.56 -22.47 -19.07
N PRO A 243 -4.85 -23.77 -18.90
CA PRO A 243 -5.19 -24.64 -20.02
C PRO A 243 -6.45 -24.19 -20.76
N VAL A 244 -7.38 -23.59 -20.02
CA VAL A 244 -8.54 -22.86 -20.54
C VAL A 244 -8.38 -21.40 -20.14
N PRO A 245 -8.08 -20.50 -21.08
CA PRO A 245 -7.90 -19.08 -20.79
C PRO A 245 -9.18 -18.43 -20.23
N MET A 246 -9.00 -17.36 -19.46
CA MET A 246 -10.12 -16.52 -18.99
C MET A 246 -10.81 -15.80 -20.16
N PRO A 247 -12.05 -15.30 -19.98
CA PRO A 247 -12.70 -14.44 -20.97
C PRO A 247 -11.77 -13.32 -21.45
N PHE A 248 -11.89 -12.98 -22.74
CA PHE A 248 -11.01 -12.05 -23.48
C PHE A 248 -9.62 -12.55 -23.84
N LEU A 249 -9.17 -13.72 -23.35
CA LEU A 249 -7.81 -14.21 -23.56
C LEU A 249 -7.74 -15.34 -24.57
N GLU A 250 -6.74 -15.30 -25.46
CA GLU A 250 -6.28 -16.45 -26.25
C GLU A 250 -5.36 -17.35 -25.44
N SER A 251 -4.59 -16.77 -24.52
CA SER A 251 -3.66 -17.51 -23.67
C SER A 251 -3.31 -16.71 -22.41
N MET A 252 -2.97 -17.42 -21.33
CA MET A 252 -2.33 -16.84 -20.16
C MET A 252 -1.33 -17.83 -19.56
N SER A 253 -0.12 -17.35 -19.30
CA SER A 253 0.93 -18.07 -18.60
C SER A 253 1.70 -17.13 -17.68
N GLY A 254 2.54 -17.70 -16.84
CA GLY A 254 3.34 -16.92 -15.92
C GLY A 254 4.36 -17.74 -15.18
N GLN A 255 5.09 -17.08 -14.31
CA GLN A 255 5.97 -17.74 -13.37
C GLN A 255 6.02 -17.01 -12.04
N TRP A 256 6.18 -17.78 -10.98
CA TRP A 256 6.60 -17.29 -9.68
C TRP A 256 8.08 -17.60 -9.49
N ARG A 257 8.79 -16.67 -8.87
CA ARG A 257 10.20 -16.84 -8.52
C ARG A 257 10.50 -16.23 -7.17
N VAL A 258 11.26 -16.95 -6.34
CA VAL A 258 11.75 -16.43 -5.05
C VAL A 258 13.27 -16.45 -5.06
N ILE A 259 13.89 -15.27 -5.02
CA ILE A 259 15.34 -15.11 -5.05
C ILE A 259 15.83 -14.74 -3.65
N PRO A 260 16.71 -15.54 -3.00
CA PRO A 260 17.30 -15.14 -1.73
C PRO A 260 18.18 -13.89 -1.92
N LEU A 261 17.97 -12.89 -1.08
CA LEU A 261 18.83 -11.70 -1.00
C LEU A 261 19.84 -11.84 0.15
N THR A 262 19.37 -12.41 1.27
CA THR A 262 20.15 -12.76 2.46
C THR A 262 19.53 -14.02 3.09
N ALA A 263 19.99 -14.43 4.28
CA ALA A 263 19.41 -15.58 4.99
C ALA A 263 17.96 -15.35 5.44
N ASP A 264 17.58 -14.10 5.75
CA ASP A 264 16.29 -13.69 6.31
C ASP A 264 15.48 -12.77 5.38
N ARG A 265 15.95 -12.51 4.16
CA ARG A 265 15.24 -11.70 3.16
C ARG A 265 15.29 -12.31 1.78
N CYS A 266 14.19 -12.18 1.04
CA CYS A 266 14.10 -12.60 -0.36
C CYS A 266 13.30 -11.62 -1.21
N LEU A 267 13.52 -11.70 -2.52
CA LEU A 267 12.69 -11.06 -3.54
C LEU A 267 11.70 -12.09 -4.08
N LEU A 268 10.41 -11.83 -3.90
CA LEU A 268 9.33 -12.56 -4.57
C LEU A 268 8.96 -11.81 -5.85
N THR A 269 8.84 -12.54 -6.95
CA THR A 269 8.42 -12.03 -8.26
C THR A 269 7.31 -12.91 -8.82
N VAL A 270 6.29 -12.29 -9.40
CA VAL A 270 5.34 -12.95 -10.31
C VAL A 270 5.37 -12.26 -11.67
N ASP A 271 5.62 -13.07 -12.69
CA ASP A 271 5.50 -12.70 -14.10
C ASP A 271 4.21 -13.26 -14.66
N ARG A 272 3.51 -12.47 -15.46
CA ARG A 272 2.30 -12.85 -16.18
C ARG A 272 2.45 -12.42 -17.63
N ARG A 273 2.06 -13.29 -18.54
CA ARG A 273 2.01 -13.03 -19.97
C ARG A 273 0.69 -13.54 -20.50
N TRP A 274 -0.03 -12.70 -21.23
CA TRP A 274 -1.29 -13.07 -21.84
C TRP A 274 -1.44 -12.44 -23.20
N ARG A 275 -2.32 -13.04 -24.01
CA ARG A 275 -2.69 -12.53 -25.32
C ARG A 275 -4.19 -12.33 -25.36
N LEU A 276 -4.63 -11.14 -25.77
CA LEU A 276 -6.05 -10.82 -25.95
C LEU A 276 -6.59 -11.45 -27.23
N LEU A 277 -7.87 -11.83 -27.22
CA LEU A 277 -8.63 -12.25 -28.40
C LEU A 277 -8.64 -11.16 -29.48
N ALA A 278 -8.70 -11.59 -30.74
CA ALA A 278 -8.85 -10.69 -31.89
C ALA A 278 -10.25 -10.04 -31.90
N ASP A 279 -11.25 -10.80 -31.46
CA ASP A 279 -12.64 -10.38 -31.36
C ASP A 279 -13.13 -10.62 -29.94
N VAL A 280 -13.59 -9.55 -29.30
CA VAL A 280 -14.07 -9.53 -27.92
C VAL A 280 -15.57 -9.23 -27.84
N THR A 281 -16.22 -9.07 -28.99
CA THR A 281 -17.63 -8.70 -29.07
C THR A 281 -18.53 -9.80 -28.50
N GLY A 282 -19.59 -9.40 -27.80
CA GLY A 282 -20.57 -10.34 -27.24
C GLY A 282 -20.11 -11.11 -25.98
N ILE A 283 -18.86 -10.96 -25.53
CA ILE A 283 -18.35 -11.64 -24.32
C ILE A 283 -18.89 -10.98 -23.05
N ARG A 284 -18.84 -9.65 -22.95
CA ARG A 284 -19.35 -8.87 -21.81
C ARG A 284 -20.10 -7.63 -22.29
N PRO A 285 -21.29 -7.34 -21.77
CA PRO A 285 -21.99 -6.08 -22.07
C PRO A 285 -21.08 -4.87 -21.77
N GLY A 286 -20.99 -3.95 -22.73
CA GLY A 286 -20.17 -2.73 -22.60
C GLY A 286 -18.70 -2.88 -23.00
N VAL A 287 -18.23 -4.08 -23.35
CA VAL A 287 -16.86 -4.31 -23.85
C VAL A 287 -16.94 -4.83 -25.28
N ASN A 288 -16.64 -3.96 -26.25
CA ASN A 288 -16.77 -4.25 -27.69
C ASN A 288 -15.47 -4.06 -28.47
N THR A 289 -14.43 -3.50 -27.86
CA THR A 289 -13.12 -3.30 -28.51
C THR A 289 -12.01 -3.97 -27.72
N VAL A 290 -10.93 -4.34 -28.41
CA VAL A 290 -9.74 -4.93 -27.78
C VAL A 290 -9.14 -3.99 -26.73
N ASP A 291 -9.18 -2.68 -26.95
CA ASP A 291 -8.69 -1.70 -25.98
C ASP A 291 -9.52 -1.69 -24.69
N GLN A 292 -10.85 -1.77 -24.79
CA GLN A 292 -11.72 -1.89 -23.62
C GLN A 292 -11.48 -3.20 -22.87
N ALA A 293 -11.29 -4.30 -23.60
CA ALA A 293 -10.97 -5.59 -23.00
C ALA A 293 -9.58 -5.56 -22.32
N ALA A 294 -8.61 -4.89 -22.93
CA ALA A 294 -7.28 -4.67 -22.35
C ALA A 294 -7.38 -3.92 -21.03
N GLU A 295 -8.10 -2.79 -20.98
CA GLU A 295 -8.26 -2.02 -19.74
C GLU A 295 -8.85 -2.85 -18.59
N VAL A 296 -9.87 -3.66 -18.90
CA VAL A 296 -10.51 -4.56 -17.91
C VAL A 296 -9.54 -5.65 -17.44
N VAL A 297 -8.87 -6.34 -18.37
CA VAL A 297 -7.97 -7.44 -18.04
C VAL A 297 -6.72 -6.92 -17.33
N ASP A 298 -6.12 -5.85 -17.83
CA ASP A 298 -4.90 -5.27 -17.29
C ASP A 298 -5.15 -4.83 -15.84
N GLY A 299 -6.25 -4.10 -15.58
CA GLY A 299 -6.64 -3.71 -14.22
C GLY A 299 -6.93 -4.88 -13.28
N PHE A 300 -7.61 -5.93 -13.78
CA PHE A 300 -7.89 -7.13 -12.98
C PHE A 300 -6.60 -7.89 -12.64
N VAL A 301 -5.75 -8.15 -13.62
CA VAL A 301 -4.51 -8.91 -13.45
C VAL A 301 -3.52 -8.15 -12.57
N ASP A 302 -3.46 -6.83 -12.69
CA ASP A 302 -2.63 -5.94 -11.87
C ASP A 302 -3.09 -5.93 -10.42
N GLY A 303 -4.37 -5.66 -10.17
CA GLY A 303 -4.94 -5.66 -8.83
C GLY A 303 -4.82 -7.02 -8.13
N ASN A 304 -5.03 -8.12 -8.87
CA ASN A 304 -4.88 -9.46 -8.32
C ASN A 304 -3.41 -9.76 -7.96
N ALA A 305 -2.45 -9.40 -8.83
CA ALA A 305 -1.02 -9.58 -8.55
C ALA A 305 -0.60 -8.80 -7.30
N GLU A 306 -0.99 -7.53 -7.19
CA GLU A 306 -0.68 -6.70 -6.03
C GLU A 306 -1.22 -7.32 -4.73
N ALA A 307 -2.48 -7.75 -4.74
CA ALA A 307 -3.14 -8.36 -3.58
C ALA A 307 -2.46 -9.67 -3.14
N GLU A 308 -2.15 -10.55 -4.08
CA GLU A 308 -1.45 -11.82 -3.79
C GLU A 308 -0.05 -11.57 -3.21
N MET A 309 0.72 -10.65 -3.79
CA MET A 309 2.07 -10.33 -3.32
C MET A 309 2.07 -9.80 -1.90
N LEU A 310 1.12 -8.92 -1.57
CA LEU A 310 0.94 -8.40 -0.22
C LEU A 310 0.53 -9.52 0.75
N ALA A 311 -0.42 -10.38 0.36
CA ALA A 311 -0.89 -11.48 1.19
C ALA A 311 0.22 -12.50 1.48
N ILE A 312 1.05 -12.86 0.48
CA ILE A 312 2.20 -13.76 0.66
C ILE A 312 3.21 -13.14 1.61
N ARG A 313 3.58 -11.87 1.39
CA ARG A 313 4.54 -11.17 2.27
C ARG A 313 4.03 -11.14 3.70
N ASP A 314 2.79 -10.72 3.91
CA ASP A 314 2.19 -10.63 5.25
C ASP A 314 2.14 -11.99 5.93
N PHE A 315 1.76 -13.05 5.20
CA PHE A 315 1.71 -14.41 5.73
C PHE A 315 3.10 -14.92 6.11
N ALA A 316 4.10 -14.69 5.25
CA ALA A 316 5.47 -15.14 5.48
C ALA A 316 6.15 -14.39 6.65
N GLU A 317 5.96 -13.08 6.74
CA GLU A 317 6.58 -12.25 7.78
C GLU A 317 5.91 -12.43 9.16
N ASN A 318 4.59 -12.65 9.20
CA ASN A 318 3.85 -12.76 10.46
C ASN A 318 3.52 -14.20 10.89
N ARG A 319 3.71 -15.19 9.99
CA ARG A 319 3.53 -16.63 10.22
C ARG A 319 2.16 -17.02 10.82
N SER A 320 1.07 -16.40 10.35
CA SER A 320 -0.27 -16.62 10.92
C SER A 320 -1.36 -16.80 9.85
N ALA A 321 -1.87 -18.03 9.72
CA ALA A 321 -3.06 -18.35 8.92
C ALA A 321 -4.37 -17.72 9.44
N ALA A 322 -4.35 -17.20 10.67
CA ALA A 322 -5.47 -16.48 11.27
C ALA A 322 -5.54 -15.00 10.84
N LEU A 323 -4.67 -14.53 9.94
CA LEU A 323 -4.63 -13.15 9.46
C LEU A 323 -5.59 -12.95 8.28
N ALA A 324 -6.51 -11.98 8.41
CA ALA A 324 -7.32 -11.42 7.34
C ALA A 324 -6.76 -10.04 6.97
N THR A 325 -6.63 -9.74 5.67
CA THR A 325 -6.19 -8.41 5.20
C THR A 325 -7.02 -7.98 4.00
N VAL A 326 -7.74 -6.88 4.13
CA VAL A 326 -8.57 -6.32 3.06
C VAL A 326 -7.98 -5.02 2.56
N VAL A 327 -8.11 -4.77 1.26
CA VAL A 327 -7.77 -3.50 0.63
C VAL A 327 -9.01 -2.97 -0.08
N VAL A 328 -9.49 -1.80 0.34
CA VAL A 328 -10.62 -1.10 -0.29
C VAL A 328 -10.09 0.20 -0.89
N ARG A 329 -10.45 0.45 -2.15
CA ARG A 329 -10.07 1.66 -2.89
C ARG A 329 -11.32 2.46 -3.23
N ALA A 330 -11.23 3.78 -3.18
CA ALA A 330 -12.26 4.68 -3.69
C ALA A 330 -11.64 5.97 -4.24
N THR A 331 -12.20 6.49 -5.32
CA THR A 331 -11.82 7.79 -5.88
C THR A 331 -12.83 8.85 -5.43
N LEU A 332 -12.33 9.97 -4.93
CA LEU A 332 -13.12 11.11 -4.49
C LEU A 332 -12.68 12.37 -5.24
N PRO A 333 -13.60 13.18 -5.79
CA PRO A 333 -13.26 14.36 -6.60
C PRO A 333 -12.89 15.58 -5.74
N HIS A 334 -12.06 15.36 -4.72
CA HIS A 334 -11.63 16.37 -3.75
C HIS A 334 -10.11 16.31 -3.52
N PRO A 335 -9.47 17.42 -3.12
CA PRO A 335 -8.06 17.45 -2.74
C PRO A 335 -7.72 16.46 -1.60
N PRO A 336 -6.51 15.87 -1.58
CA PRO A 336 -6.15 14.84 -0.60
C PRO A 336 -6.21 15.27 0.86
N ASP A 337 -5.89 16.53 1.14
CA ASP A 337 -5.92 17.13 2.47
C ASP A 337 -7.35 17.32 2.99
N GLU A 338 -8.28 17.76 2.14
CA GLU A 338 -9.72 17.83 2.46
C GLU A 338 -10.28 16.44 2.76
N VAL A 339 -9.96 15.47 1.90
CA VAL A 339 -10.36 14.07 2.08
C VAL A 339 -9.81 13.51 3.38
N LEU A 340 -8.53 13.71 3.68
CA LEU A 340 -7.92 13.25 4.93
C LEU A 340 -8.59 13.88 6.17
N ALA A 341 -8.88 15.18 6.11
CA ALA A 341 -9.54 15.90 7.18
C ALA A 341 -10.97 15.41 7.43
N ALA A 342 -11.73 15.13 6.36
CA ALA A 342 -13.07 14.56 6.45
C ALA A 342 -13.05 13.09 6.92
N LEU A 343 -12.03 12.32 6.50
CA LEU A 343 -11.88 10.91 6.81
C LEU A 343 -11.48 10.66 8.27
N PHE A 344 -10.58 11.48 8.82
CA PHE A 344 -10.04 11.29 10.17
C PHE A 344 -11.08 11.08 11.28
N PRO A 345 -12.14 11.92 11.43
CA PRO A 345 -13.14 11.70 12.46
C PRO A 345 -13.98 10.43 12.23
N LEU A 346 -14.04 9.92 11.00
CA LEU A 346 -14.90 8.79 10.61
C LEU A 346 -14.20 7.43 10.77
N VAL A 347 -12.88 7.38 10.61
CA VAL A 347 -12.10 6.14 10.72
C VAL A 347 -12.28 5.52 12.11
N GLY A 348 -12.71 4.27 12.20
CA GLY A 348 -12.93 3.58 13.48
C GLY A 348 -14.19 4.01 14.24
N THR A 349 -14.95 5.02 13.78
CA THR A 349 -16.31 5.29 14.31
C THR A 349 -17.37 4.44 13.61
N ALA A 350 -17.14 4.02 12.35
CA ALA A 350 -18.01 3.07 11.66
C ALA A 350 -18.14 1.72 12.41
N ASP A 351 -17.06 1.23 13.01
CA ASP A 351 -17.05 0.05 13.88
C ASP A 351 -17.99 0.19 15.11
N LEU A 352 -18.27 1.43 15.53
CA LEU A 352 -19.10 1.78 16.69
C LEU A 352 -20.56 2.05 16.29
N LEU A 353 -20.81 2.31 15.01
CA LEU A 353 -22.10 2.71 14.46
C LEU A 353 -22.97 1.52 14.01
N THR A 354 -22.41 0.31 13.97
CA THR A 354 -23.15 -0.90 13.59
C THR A 354 -24.04 -1.48 14.71
N GLY A 355 -24.15 -0.86 15.90
CA GLY A 355 -25.05 -1.40 16.94
C GLY A 355 -25.20 -0.78 18.37
N ARG A 356 -24.72 0.45 18.67
CA ARG A 356 -24.81 1.19 19.98
C ARG A 356 -23.78 0.78 21.06
N PRO A 357 -23.31 1.70 21.94
CA PRO A 357 -23.60 3.15 22.09
C PRO A 357 -22.53 4.04 21.41
N ALA A 358 -22.78 5.36 21.38
CA ALA A 358 -21.81 6.34 20.90
C ALA A 358 -20.48 6.18 21.63
N GLY A 359 -19.39 5.95 20.88
CA GLY A 359 -18.05 5.96 21.44
C GLY A 359 -17.77 7.27 22.15
N THR A 360 -17.14 7.20 23.31
CA THR A 360 -16.62 8.39 23.98
C THR A 360 -15.21 8.64 23.46
N VAL A 361 -14.96 9.84 22.97
CA VAL A 361 -13.60 10.31 22.71
C VAL A 361 -12.89 10.43 24.05
N ARG A 362 -11.89 9.58 24.29
CA ARG A 362 -11.08 9.62 25.51
C ARG A 362 -9.91 10.58 25.38
N TYR A 363 -9.39 10.72 24.17
CA TYR A 363 -8.32 11.65 23.83
C TYR A 363 -8.46 12.10 22.39
N GLN A 364 -8.22 13.38 22.12
CA GLN A 364 -8.16 13.89 20.76
C GLN A 364 -7.26 15.13 20.73
N ASP A 365 -6.26 15.10 19.85
CA ASP A 365 -5.51 16.26 19.40
C ASP A 365 -5.55 16.33 17.85
N ALA A 366 -4.70 17.14 17.22
CA ALA A 366 -4.66 17.28 15.76
C ALA A 366 -4.13 16.04 15.02
N VAL A 367 -3.41 15.17 15.72
CA VAL A 367 -2.62 14.03 15.20
C VAL A 367 -3.16 12.70 15.73
N HIS A 368 -3.56 12.62 16.99
CA HIS A 368 -3.97 11.39 17.66
C HIS A 368 -5.40 11.47 18.13
N ASP A 369 -6.09 10.34 18.07
CA ASP A 369 -7.41 10.19 18.65
C ASP A 369 -7.56 8.80 19.27
N GLU A 370 -8.09 8.76 20.49
CA GLU A 370 -8.46 7.54 21.19
C GLU A 370 -9.98 7.51 21.42
N LEU A 371 -10.63 6.52 20.82
CA LEU A 371 -12.03 6.23 21.00
C LEU A 371 -12.20 5.02 21.91
N VAL A 372 -13.13 5.12 22.86
CA VAL A 372 -13.55 3.99 23.68
C VAL A 372 -15.06 3.83 23.57
N ALA A 373 -15.51 2.61 23.29
CA ALA A 373 -16.91 2.25 23.35
C ALA A 373 -17.10 1.03 24.24
N GLN A 374 -18.24 1.01 24.93
CA GLN A 374 -18.67 -0.13 25.74
C GLN A 374 -19.94 -0.71 25.12
N PRO A 375 -19.82 -1.71 24.21
CA PRO A 375 -20.99 -2.41 23.72
C PRO A 375 -21.68 -3.15 24.87
N ARG A 376 -23.02 -3.24 24.84
CA ARG A 376 -23.77 -3.93 25.90
C ARG A 376 -23.38 -5.41 25.94
N GLY A 377 -22.88 -5.87 27.09
CA GLY A 377 -22.54 -7.29 27.31
C GLY A 377 -21.19 -7.72 26.73
N GLU A 378 -20.40 -6.79 26.17
CA GLU A 378 -19.07 -7.07 25.63
C GLU A 378 -17.95 -6.28 26.34
N ALA A 379 -16.71 -6.67 26.07
CA ALA A 379 -15.53 -5.96 26.54
C ALA A 379 -15.44 -4.56 25.90
N ALA A 380 -14.81 -3.63 26.60
CA ALA A 380 -14.58 -2.28 26.09
C ALA A 380 -13.75 -2.34 24.79
N LEU A 381 -14.29 -1.77 23.71
CA LEU A 381 -13.58 -1.58 22.46
C LEU A 381 -12.77 -0.30 22.55
N ARG A 382 -11.46 -0.41 22.29
CA ARG A 382 -10.54 0.72 22.27
C ARG A 382 -9.87 0.83 20.91
N VAL A 383 -10.00 1.98 20.26
CA VAL A 383 -9.39 2.29 18.97
C VAL A 383 -8.48 3.49 19.14
N VAL A 384 -7.23 3.34 18.71
CA VAL A 384 -6.22 4.40 18.70
C VAL A 384 -5.90 4.71 17.25
N ARG A 385 -5.91 6.00 16.92
CA ARG A 385 -5.70 6.51 15.56
C ARG A 385 -4.59 7.53 15.59
N THR A 386 -3.76 7.49 14.55
CA THR A 386 -2.69 8.47 14.34
C THR A 386 -2.80 8.96 12.90
N ARG A 387 -3.24 10.21 12.75
CA ARG A 387 -3.21 10.96 11.51
C ARG A 387 -1.81 11.48 11.26
N ASP A 388 -1.31 11.21 10.08
CA ASP A 388 -0.13 11.86 9.53
C ASP A 388 -0.58 12.66 8.31
N GLU A 389 -0.72 13.98 8.48
CA GLU A 389 -1.06 14.91 7.40
C GLU A 389 -0.05 14.89 6.25
N ARG A 390 1.15 14.36 6.51
CA ARG A 390 2.33 14.58 5.69
C ARG A 390 2.56 13.38 4.76
N SER A 391 2.32 12.17 5.24
CA SER A 391 2.13 10.98 4.38
C SER A 391 0.69 10.80 3.88
N LEU A 392 -0.21 11.74 4.22
CA LEU A 392 -1.64 11.70 3.95
C LEU A 392 -2.26 10.37 4.38
N SER A 393 -1.97 9.96 5.62
CA SER A 393 -2.38 8.66 6.12
C SER A 393 -2.97 8.70 7.53
N ILE A 394 -3.73 7.67 7.86
CA ILE A 394 -4.26 7.44 9.20
C ILE A 394 -3.95 5.99 9.58
N ASP A 395 -3.07 5.81 10.54
CA ASP A 395 -2.81 4.52 11.16
C ASP A 395 -3.85 4.25 12.23
N VAL A 396 -4.35 3.03 12.25
CA VAL A 396 -5.38 2.56 13.17
C VAL A 396 -4.85 1.34 13.88
N CYS A 397 -4.94 1.34 15.20
CA CYS A 397 -4.66 0.19 16.03
C CYS A 397 -5.82 -0.01 17.00
N GLN A 398 -6.14 -1.27 17.27
CA GLN A 398 -7.17 -1.66 18.22
C GLN A 398 -6.51 -2.46 19.35
N PRO A 399 -6.01 -1.81 20.42
CA PRO A 399 -5.23 -2.46 21.47
C PRO A 399 -6.04 -3.44 22.33
N GLY A 400 -7.37 -3.35 22.28
CA GLY A 400 -8.32 -4.26 22.94
C GLY A 400 -9.45 -4.61 21.99
N PRO A 401 -9.23 -5.55 21.05
CA PRO A 401 -10.27 -5.93 20.11
C PRO A 401 -11.35 -6.84 20.75
N PRO A 402 -12.56 -6.95 20.15
CA PRO A 402 -13.62 -7.83 20.64
C PRO A 402 -13.17 -9.28 20.76
N ARG A 403 -13.91 -10.06 21.56
CA ARG A 403 -13.67 -11.50 21.74
C ARG A 403 -13.62 -12.21 20.38
N GLY A 404 -12.60 -13.05 20.19
CA GLY A 404 -12.37 -13.80 18.95
C GLY A 404 -11.41 -13.12 17.96
N ILE A 405 -10.99 -11.88 18.23
CA ILE A 405 -9.93 -11.18 17.47
C ILE A 405 -8.74 -11.00 18.42
N ALA A 406 -7.56 -11.44 18.01
CA ALA A 406 -6.32 -11.30 18.78
C ALA A 406 -5.66 -9.92 18.60
N ALA A 407 -5.80 -9.35 17.40
CA ALA A 407 -5.29 -8.02 17.06
C ALA A 407 -6.03 -7.48 15.84
N ARG A 408 -6.26 -6.17 15.79
CA ARG A 408 -6.72 -5.47 14.58
C ARG A 408 -5.93 -4.18 14.41
N TRP A 409 -5.52 -3.91 13.18
CA TRP A 409 -4.82 -2.71 12.78
C TRP A 409 -5.17 -2.36 11.34
N GLY A 410 -4.85 -1.16 10.91
CA GLY A 410 -5.07 -0.75 9.55
C GLY A 410 -4.40 0.56 9.24
N ARG A 411 -4.37 0.89 7.96
CA ARG A 411 -3.86 2.13 7.44
C ARG A 411 -4.79 2.63 6.36
N TRP A 412 -5.15 3.89 6.47
CA TRP A 412 -5.80 4.65 5.41
C TRP A 412 -4.74 5.52 4.77
N ARG A 413 -4.71 5.60 3.44
CA ARG A 413 -3.80 6.49 2.72
C ARG A 413 -4.57 7.20 1.62
N VAL A 414 -4.40 8.51 1.54
CA VAL A 414 -4.98 9.34 0.49
C VAL A 414 -3.85 9.72 -0.47
N ARG A 415 -4.08 9.53 -1.77
CA ARG A 415 -3.14 9.83 -2.84
C ARG A 415 -3.78 10.82 -3.80
N ALA A 416 -3.03 11.84 -4.22
CA ALA A 416 -3.47 12.71 -5.31
C ALA A 416 -3.62 11.93 -6.61
N THR A 417 -4.68 12.24 -7.35
CA THR A 417 -4.92 11.78 -8.73
C THR A 417 -5.29 12.98 -9.60
N PRO A 418 -5.20 12.90 -10.95
CA PRO A 418 -5.57 14.02 -11.82
C PRO A 418 -7.02 14.53 -11.65
N GLY A 419 -7.92 13.69 -11.12
CA GLY A 419 -9.34 14.02 -10.91
C GLY A 419 -9.73 14.26 -9.44
N GLY A 420 -8.77 14.33 -8.52
CA GLY A 420 -9.01 14.47 -7.09
C GLY A 420 -8.09 13.57 -6.27
N SER A 421 -8.66 12.61 -5.54
CA SER A 421 -7.93 11.74 -4.63
C SER A 421 -8.34 10.27 -4.76
N GLU A 422 -7.38 9.37 -4.63
CA GLU A 422 -7.62 7.95 -4.37
C GLU A 422 -7.41 7.70 -2.87
N VAL A 423 -8.41 7.14 -2.20
CA VAL A 423 -8.29 6.63 -0.84
C VAL A 423 -8.07 5.12 -0.90
N VAL A 424 -6.99 4.66 -0.27
CA VAL A 424 -6.65 3.24 -0.12
C VAL A 424 -6.72 2.89 1.37
N ALA A 425 -7.70 2.06 1.73
CA ALA A 425 -7.89 1.54 3.07
C ALA A 425 -7.37 0.11 3.13
N ARG A 426 -6.27 -0.12 3.86
CA ARG A 426 -5.76 -1.46 4.16
C ARG A 426 -6.10 -1.80 5.60
N GLN A 427 -6.93 -2.81 5.83
CA GLN A 427 -7.28 -3.25 7.18
C GLN A 427 -6.85 -4.69 7.40
N SER A 428 -6.26 -4.98 8.54
CA SER A 428 -5.78 -6.29 8.92
C SER A 428 -6.29 -6.69 10.30
N ALA A 429 -6.74 -7.92 10.44
CA ALA A 429 -7.15 -8.44 11.72
C ALA A 429 -6.76 -9.91 11.85
N ARG A 430 -6.30 -10.29 13.03
CA ARG A 430 -5.92 -11.65 13.36
C ARG A 430 -6.98 -12.29 14.24
N VAL A 431 -7.49 -13.45 13.84
CA VAL A 431 -8.42 -14.25 14.65
C VAL A 431 -7.68 -14.82 15.87
N ASP A 432 -8.33 -14.83 17.03
CA ASP A 432 -7.80 -15.43 18.26
C ASP A 432 -7.97 -16.95 18.25
N ALA A 433 -6.92 -17.66 17.81
CA ALA A 433 -6.88 -19.12 17.76
C ALA A 433 -7.08 -19.81 19.13
N GLY A 434 -6.73 -19.16 20.25
CA GLY A 434 -6.92 -19.71 21.59
C GLY A 434 -8.38 -19.67 22.03
N ALA A 435 -9.07 -18.56 21.75
CA ALA A 435 -10.51 -18.45 21.94
C ALA A 435 -11.29 -19.41 21.02
N LEU A 436 -10.77 -19.69 19.82
CA LEU A 436 -11.33 -20.68 18.89
C LEU A 436 -11.21 -22.12 19.39
N ALA A 437 -10.11 -22.47 20.06
CA ALA A 437 -9.89 -23.82 20.58
C ALA A 437 -10.76 -24.14 21.81
N ALA A 438 -11.20 -23.12 22.55
CA ALA A 438 -12.03 -23.25 23.75
C ALA A 438 -13.54 -23.34 23.45
N ALA A 439 -13.99 -22.87 22.28
CA ALA A 439 -15.35 -23.11 21.81
C ALA A 439 -15.47 -24.56 21.32
N ALA A 440 -16.46 -25.31 21.82
CA ALA A 440 -16.70 -26.72 21.49
C ALA A 440 -16.99 -26.99 19.99
N ASP A 441 -16.93 -25.95 19.16
CA ASP A 441 -17.17 -25.98 17.74
C ASP A 441 -15.87 -25.57 17.04
N ARG A 442 -15.21 -26.55 16.39
CA ARG A 442 -14.16 -26.32 15.38
C ARG A 442 -14.76 -25.64 14.13
N ALA A 443 -15.62 -24.64 14.30
CA ALA A 443 -16.17 -23.84 13.24
C ALA A 443 -15.01 -23.10 12.54
N ASP A 444 -14.64 -23.70 11.41
CA ASP A 444 -13.89 -23.28 10.23
C ASP A 444 -13.19 -21.91 10.32
N VAL A 445 -11.86 -21.93 10.49
CA VAL A 445 -11.00 -20.73 10.42
C VAL A 445 -11.25 -19.94 9.12
N PRO A 446 -11.37 -20.59 7.94
CA PRO A 446 -11.83 -19.94 6.70
C PRO A 446 -13.15 -19.16 6.83
N GLU A 447 -14.24 -19.78 7.33
CA GLU A 447 -15.51 -19.08 7.58
C GLU A 447 -15.36 -17.84 8.46
N LYS A 448 -14.59 -17.95 9.55
CA LYS A 448 -14.38 -16.83 10.48
C LYS A 448 -13.50 -15.74 9.87
N LYS A 449 -12.48 -16.12 9.10
CA LYS A 449 -11.66 -15.19 8.30
C LYS A 449 -12.54 -14.47 7.27
N ARG A 450 -13.44 -15.19 6.58
CA ARG A 450 -14.37 -14.62 5.61
C ARG A 450 -15.32 -13.61 6.25
N ARG A 451 -15.94 -13.95 7.38
CA ARG A 451 -16.81 -13.02 8.14
C ARG A 451 -16.06 -11.78 8.63
N LEU A 452 -14.83 -11.97 9.11
CA LEU A 452 -13.97 -10.86 9.54
C LEU A 452 -13.63 -9.94 8.36
N ARG A 453 -13.33 -10.50 7.18
CA ARG A 453 -13.14 -9.73 5.95
C ARG A 453 -14.40 -8.97 5.53
N GLU A 454 -15.56 -9.64 5.47
CA GLU A 454 -16.82 -8.99 5.12
C GLU A 454 -17.15 -7.83 6.06
N LEU A 455 -16.82 -7.98 7.35
CA LEU A 455 -16.91 -6.91 8.34
C LEU A 455 -15.93 -5.78 8.01
N LEU A 456 -14.63 -6.07 7.88
CA LEU A 456 -13.59 -5.07 7.57
C LEU A 456 -13.88 -4.31 6.27
N GLU A 457 -14.33 -5.00 5.21
CA GLU A 457 -14.71 -4.39 3.94
C GLU A 457 -15.95 -3.52 4.07
N ARG A 458 -17.01 -4.02 4.74
CA ARG A 458 -18.25 -3.27 4.97
C ARG A 458 -17.97 -2.01 5.77
N ASP A 459 -17.20 -2.12 6.85
CA ASP A 459 -16.84 -1.01 7.72
C ASP A 459 -15.97 0.01 6.97
N SER A 460 -15.02 -0.48 6.15
CA SER A 460 -14.18 0.38 5.34
C SER A 460 -15.00 1.15 4.29
N ARG A 461 -15.91 0.46 3.59
CA ARG A 461 -16.81 1.09 2.60
C ARG A 461 -17.76 2.08 3.25
N ALA A 462 -18.37 1.73 4.38
CA ALA A 462 -19.25 2.62 5.13
C ALA A 462 -18.53 3.91 5.58
N THR A 463 -17.26 3.79 5.99
CA THR A 463 -16.40 4.93 6.33
C THR A 463 -16.13 5.80 5.09
N LEU A 464 -15.82 5.19 3.93
CA LEU A 464 -15.61 5.92 2.67
C LEU A 464 -16.87 6.64 2.21
N ASP A 465 -18.03 5.99 2.29
CA ASP A 465 -19.32 6.58 1.93
C ASP A 465 -19.68 7.75 2.86
N ALA A 466 -19.40 7.61 4.16
CA ALA A 466 -19.57 8.70 5.13
C ALA A 466 -18.61 9.86 4.84
N CYS A 467 -17.36 9.57 4.45
CA CYS A 467 -16.39 10.58 4.07
C CYS A 467 -16.84 11.33 2.82
N ALA A 468 -17.33 10.62 1.80
CA ALA A 468 -17.87 11.22 0.59
C ALA A 468 -19.05 12.16 0.89
N ARG A 469 -19.97 11.76 1.77
CA ARG A 469 -21.08 12.64 2.20
C ARG A 469 -20.60 13.87 2.96
N ALA A 470 -19.66 13.70 3.89
CA ALA A 470 -19.12 14.80 4.69
C ALA A 470 -18.33 15.84 3.87
N LEU A 471 -17.84 15.47 2.69
CA LEU A 471 -17.17 16.40 1.75
C LEU A 471 -18.15 17.26 0.94
N VAL A 472 -19.42 16.85 0.85
CA VAL A 472 -20.47 17.55 0.09
C VAL A 472 -21.40 18.35 1.00
N GLU A 473 -21.64 17.85 2.22
CA GLU A 473 -22.50 18.49 3.21
C GLU A 473 -21.68 19.39 4.15
N PRO A 474 -22.10 20.64 4.43
CA PRO A 474 -21.45 21.46 5.45
C PRO A 474 -21.50 20.74 6.80
N PRO A 475 -20.47 20.85 7.66
CA PRO A 475 -20.47 20.18 8.95
C PRO A 475 -21.74 20.56 9.72
N PRO A 476 -22.48 19.60 10.28
CA PRO A 476 -23.65 19.94 11.10
C PRO A 476 -23.19 20.90 12.19
N ALA A 477 -23.91 22.01 12.34
CA ALA A 477 -23.62 22.99 13.38
C ALA A 477 -23.48 22.24 14.71
N ARG A 478 -22.29 22.26 15.32
CA ARG A 478 -22.07 21.65 16.63
C ARG A 478 -23.16 22.22 17.54
N PRO A 479 -24.01 21.39 18.17
CA PRO A 479 -24.93 21.91 19.15
C PRO A 479 -24.08 22.61 20.22
N ARG A 480 -24.33 23.90 20.45
CA ARG A 480 -23.85 24.57 21.65
C ARG A 480 -24.50 23.82 22.81
N LEU A 481 -23.74 22.95 23.44
CA LEU A 481 -24.08 22.44 24.76
C LEU A 481 -23.93 23.62 25.72
N ASP A 482 -25.01 24.37 25.91
CA ASP A 482 -25.16 25.16 27.12
C ASP A 482 -25.16 24.18 28.31
N ALA A 483 -24.30 24.44 29.29
CA ALA A 483 -24.01 23.55 30.41
C ALA A 483 -25.18 23.39 31.41
N ALA A 484 -26.42 23.63 30.99
CA ALA A 484 -27.59 23.69 31.86
C ALA A 484 -28.79 22.83 31.42
N GLN A 485 -28.71 22.02 30.35
CA GLN A 485 -29.88 21.23 29.89
C GLN A 485 -29.60 19.73 29.60
N ALA A 486 -28.61 19.14 30.25
CA ALA A 486 -28.43 17.68 30.28
C ALA A 486 -29.20 17.06 31.46
N GLY A 487 -30.53 17.18 31.47
CA GLY A 487 -31.33 16.63 32.55
C GLY A 487 -32.82 16.85 32.42
N GLU A 488 -33.43 16.47 31.30
CA GLU A 488 -34.86 16.13 31.17
C GLU A 488 -35.22 15.87 29.69
N ALA A 489 -34.86 14.71 29.14
CA ALA A 489 -35.41 14.21 27.87
C ALA A 489 -35.12 12.72 27.62
N VAL A 490 -35.28 11.85 28.63
CA VAL A 490 -35.27 10.38 28.42
C VAL A 490 -36.27 9.71 29.37
N LEU A 491 -37.54 10.11 29.33
CA LEU A 491 -38.62 9.40 30.03
C LEU A 491 -39.90 9.19 29.22
N GLU A 492 -39.92 9.49 27.91
CA GLU A 492 -41.17 9.40 27.12
C GLU A 492 -41.11 8.53 25.86
N ALA A 493 -40.17 7.58 25.78
CA ALA A 493 -40.08 6.66 24.62
C ALA A 493 -39.78 5.20 24.99
N ALA A 494 -40.14 4.76 26.21
CA ALA A 494 -40.07 3.36 26.63
C ALA A 494 -41.38 2.91 27.30
N GLY A 495 -42.51 3.19 26.63
CA GLY A 495 -43.72 2.42 26.89
C GLY A 495 -43.47 0.96 26.53
N VAL A 496 -43.16 0.15 27.55
CA VAL A 496 -42.70 -1.26 27.59
C VAL A 496 -41.18 -1.43 27.64
#